data_AF-A0A432WIU1-F1
#
_entry.id   AF-A0A432WIU1-F1
#
_cell.length_a   1.000
_cell.length_b   1.000
_cell.length_c   1.000
_cell.angle_alpha   90.00
_cell.angle_beta   90.00
_cell.angle_gamma   90.00
#
_symmetry.space_group_name_H-M   'P 1'
#
loop_
_entity.id
_entity.type
_entity.pdbx_description
1 polymer ?
#
loop_
_entity_poly.entity_id
_entity_poly.type
_entity_poly.pdbx_seq_one_letter_code
_entity_poly.pdbx_strand_id
1 'polypeptide(L)'
;MKEFFESEMQDFAAAASEFASAYPEQAALLNLESLGDRDPYVERLFEGMAFLTAGVRKQLQQGMPELASQLLQQMAPALGRTYPSSCVVEFSLPQDATNPITVRQGQRVTARNVGPDQVACHFTTVREQMIRPLQVHSFKRNDTTGGRCQLTIDFLKAESQPWQGMNLQRLPVYLNSDRSQAYRLWQLLTSASTHCTLQQPGSERRFAVRFAPQSLATMAGMLPETGRDVAAYSLPLDYFCAREFFFYIELEGLENVEWQEGATSFTLTVDSDLTLPPNHSVDASQLVLNTVPVVNLFDADAEPLRFDHTRADYPLRPDTTYLGHMDIFSVDRVTGRNLHTGAERRYAHLHARHYRNGNDSVFYSIEDQTPAGKPVTRLVLHQGGQPVSEIVSVGVTASNGYYARQHIGLGAVQEVRAESLAGLKVRNITRPSKPCRAATNDGPEWRWIATLASSIGNLEHQHQLQQLLGLYDWSGEAANRRRIESLVSFSKTLQHGIQRGALCRQWAVELTVQEEAFDSKADAELFGYMIHQLLAALAPVGEDVSTRLVLLPDYEETRWLPRR
;
A
#
# COMPACT_ATOMS: atom_id res chain seq x y z
N MET A 1 10.85 16.58 26.14
CA MET A 1 11.40 16.50 27.52
C MET A 1 11.70 17.88 28.06
N LYS A 2 12.48 18.70 27.33
CA LYS A 2 12.69 20.12 27.68
C LYS A 2 11.38 20.89 27.86
N GLU A 3 10.46 20.79 26.91
CA GLU A 3 9.14 21.45 26.98
C GLU A 3 8.30 20.97 28.17
N PHE A 4 8.31 19.66 28.47
CA PHE A 4 7.63 19.12 29.66
C PHE A 4 8.22 19.67 30.96
N PHE A 5 9.55 19.75 31.05
CA PHE A 5 10.22 20.32 32.22
C PHE A 5 9.89 21.79 32.41
N GLU A 6 9.93 22.58 31.32
CA GLU A 6 9.58 24.01 31.36
C GLU A 6 8.10 24.21 31.74
N SER A 7 7.19 23.38 31.23
CA SER A 7 5.78 23.38 31.63
C SER A 7 5.59 23.03 33.10
N GLU A 8 6.26 22.00 33.63
CA GLU A 8 6.16 21.61 35.04
C GLU A 8 6.71 22.70 35.97
N MET A 9 7.79 23.39 35.57
CA MET A 9 8.32 24.53 36.33
C MET A 9 7.34 25.71 36.35
N GLN A 10 6.64 25.96 35.25
CA GLN A 10 5.60 26.99 35.18
C GLN A 10 4.37 26.61 36.03
N ASP A 11 3.89 25.37 35.90
CA ASP A 11 2.77 24.83 36.68
C ASP A 11 3.09 24.88 38.19
N PHE A 12 4.33 24.53 38.57
CA PHE A 12 4.81 24.63 39.94
C PHE A 12 4.85 26.08 40.44
N ALA A 13 5.37 27.02 39.65
CA ALA A 13 5.41 28.42 40.03
C ALA A 13 4.00 29.02 40.21
N ALA A 14 3.07 28.65 39.34
CA ALA A 14 1.66 29.04 39.43
C ALA A 14 1.01 28.47 40.69
N ALA A 15 1.17 27.17 40.95
CA ALA A 15 0.64 26.50 42.14
C ALA A 15 1.25 27.04 43.44
N ALA A 16 2.55 27.35 43.44
CA ALA A 16 3.23 27.97 44.57
C ALA A 16 2.68 29.38 44.86
N SER A 17 2.40 30.17 43.83
CA SER A 17 1.78 31.49 43.97
C SER A 17 0.35 31.40 44.49
N GLU A 18 -0.44 30.44 44.00
CA GLU A 18 -1.81 30.22 44.46
C GLU A 18 -1.83 29.75 45.92
N PHE A 19 -0.96 28.80 46.28
CA PHE A 19 -0.79 28.35 47.65
C PHE A 19 -0.36 29.49 48.59
N ALA A 20 0.58 30.34 48.15
CA ALA A 20 1.01 31.48 48.94
C ALA A 20 -0.13 32.46 49.22
N SER A 21 -0.97 32.72 48.23
CA SER A 21 -2.15 33.59 48.40
C SER A 21 -3.22 32.99 49.32
N ALA A 22 -3.39 31.66 49.31
CA ALA A 22 -4.40 30.96 50.10
C ALA A 22 -3.96 30.68 51.55
N TYR A 23 -2.66 30.48 51.78
CA TYR A 23 -2.07 30.06 53.06
C TYR A 23 -0.80 30.87 53.40
N PRO A 24 -0.94 32.17 53.71
CA PRO A 24 0.20 33.08 53.86
C PRO A 24 1.12 32.73 55.04
N GLU A 25 0.58 32.22 56.16
CA GLU A 25 1.41 31.81 57.32
C GLU A 25 2.33 30.62 56.98
N GLN A 26 1.82 29.65 56.23
CA GLN A 26 2.57 28.47 55.77
C GLN A 26 3.54 28.83 54.63
N ALA A 27 3.17 29.76 53.77
CA ALA A 27 4.00 30.21 52.67
C ALA A 27 5.19 31.05 53.14
N ALA A 28 5.04 31.83 54.22
CA ALA A 28 6.13 32.53 54.89
C ALA A 28 7.17 31.57 55.47
N LEU A 29 6.74 30.41 56.00
CA LEU A 29 7.63 29.34 56.48
C LEU A 29 8.44 28.68 55.34
N LEU A 30 7.88 28.66 54.13
CA LEU A 30 8.46 28.04 52.94
C LEU A 30 9.20 29.06 52.02
N ASN A 31 9.22 30.34 52.39
CA ASN A 31 9.84 31.45 51.66
C ASN A 31 9.43 31.51 50.16
N LEU A 32 8.14 31.25 49.88
CA LEU A 32 7.65 31.15 48.49
C LEU A 32 7.46 32.51 47.79
N GLU A 33 7.38 33.61 48.54
CA GLU A 33 7.04 34.95 48.04
C GLU A 33 8.26 35.76 47.51
N SER A 34 9.48 35.42 47.92
CA SER A 34 10.69 36.18 47.56
C SER A 34 11.44 35.52 46.39
N LEU A 35 11.21 36.00 45.17
CA LEU A 35 11.88 35.51 43.94
C LEU A 35 13.41 35.67 43.92
N GLY A 36 14.01 36.36 44.90
CA GLY A 36 15.45 36.65 44.95
C GLY A 36 16.22 36.09 46.15
N ASP A 37 15.54 35.44 47.11
CA ASP A 37 16.15 34.95 48.36
C ASP A 37 15.84 33.45 48.59
N ARG A 38 15.70 32.72 47.49
CA ARG A 38 15.51 31.26 47.51
C ARG A 38 16.87 30.59 47.63
N ASP A 39 16.98 29.66 48.57
CA ASP A 39 18.17 28.83 48.72
C ASP A 39 18.45 28.07 47.41
N PRO A 40 19.63 28.22 46.78
CA PRO A 40 19.99 27.52 45.56
C PRO A 40 19.85 25.99 45.65
N TYR A 41 19.96 25.39 46.84
CA TYR A 41 19.77 23.95 47.02
C TYR A 41 18.28 23.55 46.96
N VAL A 42 17.40 24.41 47.45
CA VAL A 42 15.94 24.19 47.40
C VAL A 42 15.43 24.39 45.97
N GLU A 43 15.95 25.37 45.23
CA GLU A 43 15.64 25.52 43.81
C GLU A 43 16.07 24.29 43.00
N ARG A 44 17.27 23.76 43.24
CA ARG A 44 17.74 22.53 42.57
C ARG A 44 16.91 21.30 42.94
N LEU A 45 16.35 21.26 44.16
CA LEU A 45 15.41 20.21 44.56
C LEU A 45 14.09 20.31 43.78
N PHE A 46 13.55 21.52 43.61
CA PHE A 46 12.34 21.75 42.81
C PHE A 46 12.58 21.47 41.32
N GLU A 47 13.73 21.86 40.77
CA GLU A 47 14.14 21.45 39.42
C GLU A 47 14.22 19.93 39.30
N GLY A 48 14.81 19.24 40.30
CA GLY A 48 14.86 17.78 40.34
C GLY A 48 13.48 17.14 40.37
N MET A 49 12.55 17.68 41.17
CA MET A 49 11.17 17.22 41.24
C MET A 49 10.43 17.46 39.92
N ALA A 50 10.51 18.66 39.36
CA ALA A 50 9.90 19.00 38.08
C ALA A 50 10.43 18.11 36.95
N PHE A 51 11.72 17.79 36.96
CA PHE A 51 12.30 16.85 36.00
C PHE A 51 11.73 15.43 36.12
N LEU A 52 11.57 14.91 37.35
CA LEU A 52 10.97 13.60 37.58
C LEU A 52 9.49 13.58 37.19
N THR A 53 8.71 14.59 37.59
CA THR A 53 7.28 14.71 37.26
C THR A 53 7.08 14.87 35.77
N ALA A 54 7.90 15.68 35.10
CA ALA A 54 7.91 15.81 33.65
C ALA A 54 8.21 14.48 32.96
N GLY A 55 9.09 13.66 33.54
CA GLY A 55 9.35 12.29 33.09
C GLY A 55 8.11 11.39 33.18
N VAL A 56 7.43 11.41 34.34
CA VAL A 56 6.19 10.64 34.56
C VAL A 56 5.06 11.12 33.63
N ARG A 57 4.84 12.44 33.51
CA ARG A 57 3.82 13.03 32.64
C ARG A 57 4.10 12.71 31.17
N LYS A 58 5.35 12.81 30.74
CA LYS A 58 5.77 12.39 29.41
C LYS A 58 5.44 10.90 29.20
N GLN A 59 5.76 10.04 30.16
CA GLN A 59 5.50 8.61 30.05
C GLN A 59 4.00 8.28 30.01
N LEU A 60 3.18 8.96 30.82
CA LEU A 60 1.72 8.83 30.79
C LEU A 60 1.13 9.29 29.46
N GLN A 61 1.60 10.41 28.92
CA GLN A 61 1.16 10.90 27.61
C GLN A 61 1.63 10.00 26.47
N GLN A 62 2.81 9.37 26.58
CA GLN A 62 3.31 8.39 25.60
C GLN A 62 2.55 7.05 25.64
N GLY A 63 2.02 6.63 26.79
CA GLY A 63 1.32 5.36 26.92
C GLY A 63 -0.02 5.26 26.18
N MET A 64 -0.73 6.38 25.95
CA MET A 64 -2.00 6.36 25.23
C MET A 64 -1.84 6.06 23.71
N PRO A 65 -0.90 6.69 22.98
CA PRO A 65 -0.56 6.30 21.61
C PRO A 65 -0.13 4.84 21.46
N GLU A 66 0.65 4.30 22.42
CA GLU A 66 1.08 2.90 22.38
C GLU A 66 -0.13 1.94 22.39
N LEU A 67 -1.11 2.19 23.27
CA LEU A 67 -2.32 1.39 23.33
C LEU A 67 -3.13 1.47 22.03
N ALA A 68 -3.27 2.67 21.45
CA ALA A 68 -3.95 2.88 20.18
C ALA A 68 -3.25 2.15 19.03
N SER A 69 -1.92 2.23 18.97
CA SER A 69 -1.10 1.51 17.98
C SER A 69 -1.27 0.00 18.11
N GLN A 70 -1.26 -0.55 19.33
CA GLN A 70 -1.49 -1.98 19.56
C GLN A 70 -2.89 -2.44 19.12
N LEU A 71 -3.93 -1.64 19.40
CA LEU A 71 -5.29 -1.91 18.93
C LEU A 71 -5.39 -1.84 17.40
N LEU A 72 -4.78 -0.83 16.79
CA LEU A 72 -4.75 -0.69 15.34
C LEU A 72 -4.02 -1.86 14.67
N GLN A 73 -2.88 -2.29 15.22
CA GLN A 73 -2.17 -3.48 14.76
C GLN A 73 -3.00 -4.76 14.90
N GLN A 74 -3.95 -4.81 15.84
CA GLN A 74 -4.88 -5.93 15.96
C GLN A 74 -6.01 -5.87 14.93
N MET A 75 -6.58 -4.69 14.70
CA MET A 75 -7.76 -4.49 13.84
C MET A 75 -7.41 -4.41 12.36
N ALA A 76 -6.43 -3.57 12.02
CA ALA A 76 -6.00 -3.31 10.65
C ALA A 76 -4.47 -3.06 10.59
N PRO A 77 -3.65 -4.13 10.66
CA PRO A 77 -2.18 -4.02 10.68
C PRO A 77 -1.60 -3.15 9.55
N ALA A 78 -2.22 -3.13 8.38
CA ALA A 78 -1.78 -2.36 7.23
C ALA A 78 -1.76 -0.84 7.50
N LEU A 79 -2.67 -0.32 8.31
CA LEU A 79 -2.86 1.13 8.54
C LEU A 79 -1.87 1.72 9.56
N GLY A 80 -1.24 0.88 10.38
CA GLY A 80 -0.25 1.28 11.37
C GLY A 80 1.20 1.19 10.90
N ARG A 81 1.44 0.72 9.67
CA ARG A 81 2.78 0.39 9.16
C ARG A 81 3.21 1.34 8.05
N THR A 82 4.51 1.29 7.72
CA THR A 82 5.03 1.97 6.54
C THR A 82 4.52 1.28 5.28
N TYR A 83 3.95 2.05 4.34
CA TYR A 83 3.69 1.57 3.00
C TYR A 83 5.04 1.35 2.28
N PRO A 84 5.37 0.11 1.89
CA PRO A 84 6.68 -0.24 1.36
C PRO A 84 6.91 0.34 -0.04
N SER A 85 8.18 0.39 -0.44
CA SER A 85 8.55 0.69 -1.83
C SER A 85 8.03 -0.40 -2.78
N SER A 86 7.67 -0.02 -3.99
CA SER A 86 7.15 -0.92 -5.03
C SER A 86 7.57 -0.47 -6.43
N CYS A 87 7.66 -1.40 -7.37
CA CYS A 87 7.86 -1.09 -8.78
C CYS A 87 7.20 -2.14 -9.66
N VAL A 88 7.23 -1.93 -10.97
CA VAL A 88 6.82 -2.92 -11.96
C VAL A 88 8.06 -3.55 -12.58
N VAL A 89 8.10 -4.88 -12.64
CA VAL A 89 9.12 -5.63 -13.35
C VAL A 89 8.55 -6.25 -14.61
N GLU A 90 9.36 -6.31 -15.65
CA GLU A 90 9.12 -7.03 -16.88
C GLU A 90 9.95 -8.32 -16.87
N PHE A 91 9.30 -9.42 -17.24
CA PHE A 91 9.95 -10.70 -17.46
C PHE A 91 10.11 -10.96 -18.96
N SER A 92 11.28 -11.48 -19.33
CA SER A 92 11.55 -11.91 -20.70
C SER A 92 11.95 -13.38 -20.70
N LEU A 93 11.28 -14.16 -21.56
CA LEU A 93 11.62 -15.55 -21.78
C LEU A 93 12.98 -15.65 -22.51
N PRO A 94 13.79 -16.68 -22.21
CA PRO A 94 14.96 -16.99 -23.03
C PRO A 94 14.51 -17.38 -24.45
N GLN A 95 15.37 -17.15 -25.44
CA GLN A 95 15.05 -17.37 -26.86
C GLN A 95 14.64 -18.82 -27.16
N ASP A 96 15.14 -19.78 -26.38
CA ASP A 96 14.87 -21.21 -26.53
C ASP A 96 13.61 -21.67 -25.76
N ALA A 97 12.97 -20.78 -24.98
CA ALA A 97 11.80 -21.16 -24.19
C ALA A 97 10.63 -21.56 -25.09
N THR A 98 10.24 -22.83 -24.99
CA THR A 98 9.20 -23.39 -25.85
C THR A 98 7.79 -23.33 -25.25
N ASN A 99 7.62 -22.81 -24.03
CA ASN A 99 6.31 -22.77 -23.35
C ASN A 99 6.16 -21.48 -22.53
N PRO A 100 4.92 -20.99 -22.35
CA PRO A 100 4.63 -19.96 -21.34
C PRO A 100 5.07 -20.41 -19.95
N ILE A 101 5.59 -19.48 -19.15
CA ILE A 101 6.03 -19.74 -17.77
C ILE A 101 5.16 -18.91 -16.82
N THR A 102 4.59 -19.56 -15.79
CA THR A 102 3.80 -18.85 -14.79
C THR A 102 4.68 -18.39 -13.62
N VAL A 103 4.75 -17.07 -13.43
CA VAL A 103 5.32 -16.46 -12.22
C VAL A 103 4.22 -16.36 -11.18
N ARG A 104 4.35 -17.10 -10.08
CA ARG A 104 3.37 -17.08 -8.97
C ARG A 104 3.48 -15.80 -8.15
N GLN A 105 2.45 -15.52 -7.35
CA GLN A 105 2.53 -14.55 -6.25
C GLN A 105 3.57 -15.00 -5.21
N GLY A 106 4.23 -14.04 -4.55
CA GLY A 106 5.23 -14.28 -3.50
C GLY A 106 6.63 -14.67 -4.01
N GLN A 107 6.87 -14.63 -5.32
CA GLN A 107 8.17 -14.95 -5.91
C GLN A 107 9.17 -13.83 -5.68
N ARG A 108 10.39 -14.20 -5.25
CA ARG A 108 11.44 -13.23 -4.90
C ARG A 108 12.23 -12.79 -6.13
N VAL A 109 12.27 -11.49 -6.36
CA VAL A 109 13.18 -10.84 -7.33
C VAL A 109 14.18 -9.94 -6.59
N THR A 110 15.39 -9.79 -7.12
CA THR A 110 16.51 -9.16 -6.41
C THR A 110 17.31 -8.20 -7.29
N ALA A 111 17.65 -7.05 -6.73
CA ALA A 111 18.74 -6.18 -7.21
C ALA A 111 19.96 -6.40 -6.32
N ARG A 112 21.12 -6.73 -6.90
CA ARG A 112 22.37 -6.92 -6.16
C ARG A 112 23.27 -5.71 -6.23
N ASN A 113 24.19 -5.61 -5.28
CA ASN A 113 25.25 -4.60 -5.24
C ASN A 113 24.70 -3.18 -5.41
N VAL A 114 23.59 -2.90 -4.73
CA VAL A 114 22.88 -1.63 -4.83
C VAL A 114 23.56 -0.60 -3.93
N GLY A 115 23.87 0.57 -4.48
CA GLY A 115 24.44 1.70 -3.74
C GLY A 115 25.87 1.47 -3.22
N PRO A 116 26.41 2.40 -2.43
CA PRO A 116 27.80 2.35 -1.94
C PRO A 116 28.06 1.15 -1.03
N ASP A 117 27.05 0.71 -0.28
CA ASP A 117 27.16 -0.37 0.71
C ASP A 117 26.89 -1.77 0.08
N GLN A 118 26.74 -1.84 -1.25
CA GLN A 118 26.55 -3.06 -2.03
C GLN A 118 25.44 -3.99 -1.50
N VAL A 119 24.33 -3.38 -1.04
CA VAL A 119 23.21 -4.11 -0.44
C VAL A 119 22.46 -4.92 -1.49
N ALA A 120 21.99 -6.11 -1.13
CA ALA A 120 21.00 -6.84 -1.90
C ALA A 120 19.60 -6.38 -1.50
N CYS A 121 18.85 -5.81 -2.46
CA CYS A 121 17.47 -5.39 -2.24
C CYS A 121 16.52 -6.44 -2.85
N HIS A 122 15.57 -6.90 -2.04
CA HIS A 122 14.65 -7.95 -2.43
C HIS A 122 13.22 -7.41 -2.58
N PHE A 123 12.49 -7.95 -3.55
CA PHE A 123 11.09 -7.67 -3.76
C PHE A 123 10.32 -8.99 -3.96
N THR A 124 9.03 -8.97 -3.70
CA THR A 124 8.12 -10.10 -3.92
C THR A 124 7.03 -9.74 -4.91
N THR A 125 6.65 -10.67 -5.78
CA THR A 125 5.55 -10.50 -6.74
C THR A 125 4.21 -10.46 -6.01
N VAL A 126 3.36 -9.47 -6.34
CA VAL A 126 2.06 -9.32 -5.66
C VAL A 126 0.93 -10.12 -6.30
N ARG A 127 1.14 -10.62 -7.52
CA ARG A 127 0.15 -11.42 -8.24
C ARG A 127 0.80 -12.48 -9.12
N GLU A 128 -0.01 -13.47 -9.47
CA GLU A 128 0.35 -14.46 -10.48
C GLU A 128 0.23 -13.87 -11.90
N GLN A 129 1.18 -14.18 -12.76
CA GLN A 129 1.18 -13.79 -14.16
C GLN A 129 1.78 -14.89 -15.03
N MET A 130 1.09 -15.21 -16.13
CA MET A 130 1.63 -16.06 -17.19
C MET A 130 2.49 -15.22 -18.14
N ILE A 131 3.79 -15.54 -18.19
CA ILE A 131 4.76 -14.93 -19.09
C ILE A 131 4.66 -15.64 -20.43
N ARG A 132 4.30 -14.89 -21.48
CA ARG A 132 4.03 -15.42 -22.82
C ARG A 132 5.15 -15.02 -23.78
N PRO A 133 5.49 -15.85 -24.77
CA PRO A 133 6.49 -15.52 -25.80
C PRO A 133 5.87 -14.58 -26.86
N LEU A 134 5.31 -13.47 -26.41
CA LEU A 134 4.61 -12.45 -27.18
C LEU A 134 5.10 -11.08 -26.73
N GLN A 135 5.36 -10.19 -27.69
CA GLN A 135 5.80 -8.82 -27.43
C GLN A 135 5.13 -7.84 -28.39
N VAL A 136 5.05 -6.57 -27.99
CA VAL A 136 4.68 -5.48 -28.88
C VAL A 136 5.92 -5.10 -29.69
N HIS A 137 5.85 -5.28 -31.00
CA HIS A 137 6.94 -4.97 -31.92
C HIS A 137 6.93 -3.51 -32.37
N SER A 138 5.74 -2.96 -32.60
CA SER A 138 5.58 -1.60 -33.12
C SER A 138 4.29 -1.00 -32.57
N PHE A 139 4.32 0.29 -32.25
CA PHE A 139 3.15 1.07 -31.85
C PHE A 139 3.23 2.42 -32.55
N LYS A 140 2.27 2.70 -33.43
CA LYS A 140 2.26 3.89 -34.29
C LYS A 140 0.93 4.59 -34.22
N ARG A 141 1.01 5.91 -34.34
CA ARG A 141 -0.14 6.81 -34.41
C ARG A 141 -0.30 7.27 -35.86
N ASN A 142 -1.44 6.94 -36.44
CA ASN A 142 -1.80 7.19 -37.83
C ASN A 142 -3.03 8.10 -37.89
N ASP A 143 -2.97 9.25 -37.20
CA ASP A 143 -4.10 10.18 -37.14
C ASP A 143 -4.65 10.48 -38.53
N THR A 144 -5.97 10.37 -38.66
CA THR A 144 -6.65 10.62 -39.92
C THR A 144 -7.10 12.08 -39.99
N THR A 145 -7.09 12.65 -41.18
CA THR A 145 -7.68 13.97 -41.45
C THR A 145 -9.18 13.91 -41.17
N GLY A 146 -9.59 14.45 -40.02
CA GLY A 146 -10.98 14.36 -39.54
C GLY A 146 -11.14 14.39 -38.03
N GLY A 147 -10.05 14.46 -37.25
CA GLY A 147 -10.11 14.52 -35.78
C GLY A 147 -10.34 13.16 -35.12
N ARG A 148 -10.11 12.05 -35.85
CA ARG A 148 -10.11 10.70 -35.30
C ARG A 148 -8.69 10.23 -35.05
N CYS A 149 -8.47 9.59 -33.91
CA CYS A 149 -7.20 8.96 -33.62
C CYS A 149 -7.24 7.51 -34.10
N GLN A 150 -6.29 7.16 -34.97
CA GLN A 150 -6.08 5.78 -35.38
C GLN A 150 -4.71 5.34 -34.87
N LEU A 151 -4.67 4.19 -34.21
CA LEU A 151 -3.45 3.59 -33.72
C LEU A 151 -3.23 2.23 -34.38
N THR A 152 -1.98 1.90 -34.65
CA THR A 152 -1.58 0.60 -35.19
C THR A 152 -0.58 -0.05 -34.24
N ILE A 153 -0.89 -1.24 -33.76
CA ILE A 153 -0.07 -1.99 -32.80
C ILE A 153 0.27 -3.34 -33.40
N ASP A 154 1.55 -3.58 -33.64
CA ASP A 154 2.05 -4.85 -34.16
C ASP A 154 2.53 -5.73 -33.02
N PHE A 155 2.01 -6.95 -32.96
CA PHE A 155 2.41 -7.96 -32.00
C PHE A 155 3.23 -9.04 -32.71
N LEU A 156 4.29 -9.51 -32.06
CA LEU A 156 5.17 -10.55 -32.58
C LEU A 156 5.32 -11.66 -31.53
N LYS A 157 5.04 -12.91 -31.92
CA LYS A 157 5.36 -14.08 -31.09
C LYS A 157 6.74 -14.63 -31.45
N ALA A 158 7.33 -15.40 -30.54
CA ALA A 158 8.53 -16.18 -30.86
C ALA A 158 8.22 -17.21 -31.98
N GLU A 159 9.16 -17.39 -32.91
CA GLU A 159 8.96 -18.18 -34.14
C GLU A 159 8.55 -19.63 -33.87
N SER A 160 9.18 -20.25 -32.88
CA SER A 160 9.01 -21.67 -32.52
C SER A 160 7.70 -22.02 -31.81
N GLN A 161 6.81 -21.05 -31.58
CA GLN A 161 5.68 -21.20 -30.65
C GLN A 161 4.31 -21.34 -31.35
N PRO A 162 3.47 -22.33 -31.02
CA PRO A 162 2.09 -22.34 -31.48
C PRO A 162 1.27 -21.29 -30.73
N TRP A 163 0.27 -20.70 -31.39
CA TRP A 163 -0.74 -19.85 -30.73
C TRP A 163 -1.60 -20.64 -29.73
N GLN A 164 -1.78 -21.93 -30.01
CA GLN A 164 -2.50 -22.87 -29.16
C GLN A 164 -1.75 -23.04 -27.83
N GLY A 165 -2.46 -22.89 -26.71
CA GLY A 165 -1.88 -23.05 -25.36
C GLY A 165 -1.31 -21.77 -24.73
N MET A 166 -1.25 -20.63 -25.44
CA MET A 166 -0.80 -19.35 -24.85
C MET A 166 -1.80 -18.69 -23.89
N ASN A 167 -3.02 -19.22 -23.79
CA ASN A 167 -4.15 -18.66 -23.05
C ASN A 167 -4.27 -17.12 -23.21
N LEU A 168 -4.86 -16.70 -24.34
CA LEU A 168 -4.98 -15.29 -24.73
C LEU A 168 -6.35 -14.68 -24.39
N GLN A 169 -7.18 -15.35 -23.58
CA GLN A 169 -8.54 -14.86 -23.26
C GLN A 169 -8.54 -13.44 -22.67
N ARG A 170 -7.58 -13.16 -21.79
CA ARG A 170 -7.33 -11.85 -21.19
C ARG A 170 -5.84 -11.61 -21.15
N LEU A 171 -5.34 -10.81 -22.08
CA LEU A 171 -3.94 -10.46 -22.14
C LEU A 171 -3.73 -9.11 -21.42
N PRO A 172 -3.13 -9.10 -20.22
CA PRO A 172 -2.84 -7.85 -19.53
C PRO A 172 -1.75 -7.09 -20.28
N VAL A 173 -1.97 -5.80 -20.47
CA VAL A 173 -1.05 -4.84 -21.08
C VAL A 173 -0.82 -3.72 -20.09
N TYR A 174 0.44 -3.48 -19.77
CA TYR A 174 0.88 -2.39 -18.91
C TYR A 174 1.19 -1.14 -19.73
N LEU A 175 0.65 0.00 -19.31
CA LEU A 175 0.88 1.31 -19.91
C LEU A 175 2.12 1.97 -19.27
N ASN A 176 3.28 1.69 -19.84
CA ASN A 176 4.58 2.19 -19.39
C ASN A 176 4.88 3.59 -19.95
N SER A 177 4.18 4.59 -19.42
CA SER A 177 4.33 5.99 -19.81
C SER A 177 4.30 6.91 -18.59
N ASP A 178 4.63 8.19 -18.79
CA ASP A 178 4.34 9.22 -17.79
C ASP A 178 2.86 9.21 -17.42
N ARG A 179 2.55 9.52 -16.16
CA ARG A 179 1.21 9.41 -15.56
C ARG A 179 0.09 10.00 -16.44
N SER A 180 0.28 11.23 -16.92
CA SER A 180 -0.72 11.90 -17.78
C SER A 180 -0.90 11.21 -19.14
N GLN A 181 0.18 10.71 -19.73
CA GLN A 181 0.12 9.95 -20.98
C GLN A 181 -0.54 8.59 -20.78
N ALA A 182 -0.19 7.87 -19.72
CA ALA A 182 -0.78 6.58 -19.38
C ALA A 182 -2.29 6.69 -19.20
N TYR A 183 -2.78 7.69 -18.47
CA TYR A 183 -4.23 7.91 -18.29
C TYR A 183 -4.96 8.29 -19.58
N ARG A 184 -4.31 9.00 -20.51
CA ARG A 184 -4.90 9.35 -21.81
C ARG A 184 -4.95 8.13 -22.73
N LEU A 185 -3.90 7.32 -22.76
CA LEU A 185 -3.89 6.05 -23.48
C LEU A 185 -4.92 5.09 -22.90
N TRP A 186 -5.02 4.99 -21.57
CA TRP A 186 -6.03 4.19 -20.90
C TRP A 186 -7.43 4.63 -21.34
N GLN A 187 -7.76 5.91 -21.20
CA GLN A 187 -9.06 6.45 -21.59
C GLN A 187 -9.38 6.18 -23.07
N LEU A 188 -8.41 6.40 -23.95
CA LEU A 188 -8.61 6.16 -25.38
C LEU A 188 -8.86 4.69 -25.66
N LEU A 189 -8.01 3.79 -25.15
CA LEU A 189 -8.08 2.37 -25.47
C LEU A 189 -9.32 1.70 -24.88
N THR A 190 -9.79 2.13 -23.70
CA THR A 190 -10.93 1.51 -23.00
C THR A 190 -12.27 2.22 -23.23
N SER A 191 -12.31 3.30 -24.01
CA SER A 191 -13.54 4.03 -24.30
C SER A 191 -14.55 3.17 -25.08
N ALA A 192 -15.84 3.31 -24.77
CA ALA A 192 -16.93 2.64 -25.50
C ALA A 192 -17.01 3.03 -26.99
N SER A 193 -16.48 4.20 -27.37
CA SER A 193 -16.41 4.67 -28.76
C SER A 193 -15.21 4.10 -29.53
N THR A 194 -14.37 3.27 -28.90
CA THR A 194 -13.15 2.76 -29.52
C THR A 194 -13.38 1.37 -30.10
N HIS A 195 -13.06 1.24 -31.38
CA HIS A 195 -13.18 -0.01 -32.12
C HIS A 195 -11.79 -0.57 -32.39
N CYS A 196 -11.54 -1.82 -31.97
CA CYS A 196 -10.28 -2.49 -32.26
C CYS A 196 -10.52 -3.68 -33.20
N THR A 197 -9.74 -3.74 -34.27
CA THR A 197 -9.76 -4.84 -35.23
C THR A 197 -8.40 -5.51 -35.31
N LEU A 198 -8.39 -6.83 -35.32
CA LEU A 198 -7.18 -7.65 -35.47
C LEU A 198 -7.11 -8.19 -36.89
N GLN A 199 -5.93 -8.08 -37.50
CA GLN A 199 -5.60 -8.67 -38.79
C GLN A 199 -4.28 -9.45 -38.74
N GLN A 200 -4.25 -10.61 -39.39
CA GLN A 200 -3.04 -11.42 -39.55
C GLN A 200 -2.38 -11.14 -40.91
N PRO A 201 -1.04 -11.18 -41.03
CA PRO A 201 -0.36 -11.07 -42.32
C PRO A 201 -0.87 -12.12 -43.31
N GLY A 202 -1.24 -11.69 -44.53
CA GLY A 202 -1.74 -12.60 -45.57
C GLY A 202 -3.21 -13.01 -45.43
N SER A 203 -3.91 -12.57 -44.39
CA SER A 203 -5.35 -12.79 -44.22
C SER A 203 -6.16 -11.53 -44.51
N GLU A 204 -7.25 -11.68 -45.27
CA GLU A 204 -8.28 -10.62 -45.42
C GLU A 204 -9.29 -10.61 -44.27
N ARG A 205 -9.32 -11.67 -43.45
CA ARG A 205 -10.26 -11.75 -42.32
C ARG A 205 -9.85 -10.79 -41.22
N ARG A 206 -10.84 -10.06 -40.69
CA ARG A 206 -10.70 -9.18 -39.53
C ARG A 206 -11.49 -9.74 -38.36
N PHE A 207 -10.91 -9.68 -37.18
CA PHE A 207 -11.55 -10.09 -35.93
C PHE A 207 -11.80 -8.87 -35.05
N ALA A 208 -12.96 -8.81 -34.41
CA ALA A 208 -13.25 -7.77 -33.42
C ALA A 208 -12.58 -8.14 -32.10
N VAL A 209 -11.80 -7.22 -31.55
CA VAL A 209 -11.17 -7.33 -30.23
C VAL A 209 -11.44 -6.03 -29.47
N ARG A 210 -11.13 -5.98 -28.17
CA ARG A 210 -11.25 -4.74 -27.41
C ARG A 210 -10.25 -4.68 -26.26
N PHE A 211 -9.86 -3.47 -25.89
CA PHE A 211 -9.24 -3.24 -24.60
C PHE A 211 -10.33 -2.95 -23.56
N ALA A 212 -10.26 -3.62 -22.43
CA ALA A 212 -11.09 -3.39 -21.27
C ALA A 212 -10.22 -2.85 -20.12
N PRO A 213 -10.77 -2.00 -19.23
CA PRO A 213 -10.07 -1.66 -18.00
C PRO A 213 -9.85 -2.94 -17.19
N GLN A 214 -8.65 -3.14 -16.64
CA GLN A 214 -8.40 -4.29 -15.78
C GLN A 214 -9.38 -4.25 -14.60
N SER A 215 -10.03 -5.38 -14.32
CA SER A 215 -10.94 -5.47 -13.18
C SER A 215 -10.15 -5.30 -11.88
N LEU A 216 -10.33 -4.14 -11.26
CA LEU A 216 -9.78 -3.82 -9.95
C LEU A 216 -10.33 -4.74 -8.86
N ALA A 217 -11.47 -5.41 -9.10
CA ALA A 217 -12.01 -6.41 -8.19
C ALA A 217 -11.19 -7.71 -8.16
N THR A 218 -10.47 -8.00 -9.24
CA THR A 218 -9.55 -9.15 -9.33
C THR A 218 -8.11 -8.79 -8.97
N MET A 219 -7.85 -7.52 -8.66
CA MET A 219 -6.52 -7.03 -8.36
C MET A 219 -6.21 -7.28 -6.89
N ALA A 220 -5.26 -8.19 -6.61
CA ALA A 220 -4.73 -8.39 -5.27
C ALA A 220 -4.09 -7.09 -4.76
N GLY A 221 -4.27 -6.77 -3.48
CA GLY A 221 -3.63 -5.60 -2.87
C GLY A 221 -2.10 -5.75 -2.83
N MET A 222 -1.38 -4.64 -2.72
CA MET A 222 0.09 -4.66 -2.61
C MET A 222 0.59 -5.13 -1.24
N LEU A 223 -0.20 -4.87 -0.20
CA LEU A 223 0.13 -5.23 1.17
C LEU A 223 -0.28 -6.68 1.47
N PRO A 224 0.51 -7.43 2.27
CA PRO A 224 0.17 -8.81 2.62
C PRO A 224 -1.17 -8.87 3.35
N GLU A 225 -2.07 -9.73 2.89
CA GLU A 225 -3.32 -9.99 3.60
C GLU A 225 -3.04 -10.77 4.88
N THR A 226 -3.28 -10.15 6.04
CA THR A 226 -3.07 -10.79 7.34
C THR A 226 -4.25 -11.66 7.80
N GLY A 227 -5.27 -11.81 6.94
CA GLY A 227 -6.56 -12.44 7.27
C GLY A 227 -7.44 -11.65 8.25
N ARG A 228 -6.98 -10.46 8.66
CA ARG A 228 -7.70 -9.53 9.55
C ARG A 228 -8.13 -8.26 8.83
N ASP A 229 -7.40 -7.90 7.77
CA ASP A 229 -7.69 -6.76 6.91
C ASP A 229 -8.77 -7.12 5.89
N VAL A 230 -9.77 -6.23 5.72
CA VAL A 230 -10.61 -6.25 4.52
C VAL A 230 -9.79 -5.55 3.44
N ALA A 231 -9.49 -6.23 2.32
CA ALA A 231 -8.68 -5.70 1.22
C ALA A 231 -9.13 -4.31 0.70
N ALA A 232 -10.41 -3.98 0.90
CA ALA A 232 -10.94 -2.66 0.58
C ALA A 232 -10.37 -1.51 1.43
N TYR A 233 -9.80 -1.77 2.61
CA TYR A 233 -9.11 -0.76 3.42
C TYR A 233 -7.67 -0.51 2.96
N SER A 234 -7.03 -1.45 2.26
CA SER A 234 -5.70 -1.22 1.69
C SER A 234 -5.75 -0.58 0.30
N LEU A 235 -6.85 -0.76 -0.45
CA LEU A 235 -6.98 -0.21 -1.80
C LEU A 235 -6.78 1.32 -1.89
N PRO A 236 -7.32 2.15 -0.98
CA PRO A 236 -7.03 3.58 -0.99
C PRO A 236 -5.54 3.89 -0.75
N LEU A 237 -4.84 3.12 0.09
CA LEU A 237 -3.39 3.25 0.24
C LEU A 237 -2.67 2.93 -1.06
N ASP A 238 -3.05 1.85 -1.74
CA ASP A 238 -2.48 1.49 -3.04
C ASP A 238 -2.73 2.60 -4.07
N TYR A 239 -3.93 3.17 -4.10
CA TYR A 239 -4.28 4.29 -4.97
C TYR A 239 -3.44 5.54 -4.70
N PHE A 240 -3.25 5.94 -3.44
CA PHE A 240 -2.52 7.17 -3.14
C PHE A 240 -1.01 7.00 -3.16
N CYS A 241 -0.48 5.82 -2.80
CA CYS A 241 0.95 5.56 -2.65
C CYS A 241 1.60 4.85 -3.86
N ALA A 242 0.82 4.10 -4.65
CA ALA A 242 1.34 3.26 -5.73
C ALA A 242 0.47 3.30 -7.00
N ARG A 243 0.14 4.50 -7.49
CA ARG A 243 -0.71 4.70 -8.69
C ARG A 243 -0.32 3.89 -9.93
N GLU A 244 0.98 3.74 -10.16
CA GLU A 244 1.52 2.96 -11.29
C GLU A 244 1.01 1.51 -11.31
N PHE A 245 0.59 0.98 -10.15
CA PHE A 245 -0.04 -0.33 -10.04
C PHE A 245 -1.28 -0.45 -10.93
N PHE A 246 -2.05 0.63 -11.12
CA PHE A 246 -3.35 0.62 -11.80
C PHE A 246 -3.27 0.82 -13.32
N PHE A 247 -2.08 0.94 -13.90
CA PHE A 247 -1.89 1.20 -15.34
C PHE A 247 -1.98 -0.06 -16.21
N TYR A 248 -2.87 -0.97 -15.85
CA TYR A 248 -3.14 -2.18 -16.62
C TYR A 248 -4.49 -2.07 -17.34
N ILE A 249 -4.48 -2.50 -18.60
CA ILE A 249 -5.66 -2.79 -19.40
C ILE A 249 -5.60 -4.24 -19.86
N GLU A 250 -6.73 -4.82 -20.21
CA GLU A 250 -6.82 -6.21 -20.68
C GLU A 250 -7.27 -6.22 -22.14
N LEU A 251 -6.49 -6.86 -23.00
CA LEU A 251 -6.90 -7.14 -24.37
C LEU A 251 -7.73 -8.44 -24.38
N GLU A 252 -8.99 -8.31 -24.78
CA GLU A 252 -9.99 -9.38 -24.82
C GLU A 252 -10.39 -9.71 -26.27
N GLY A 253 -10.90 -10.93 -26.48
CA GLY A 253 -11.44 -11.39 -27.76
C GLY A 253 -10.46 -12.16 -28.64
N LEU A 254 -9.20 -12.32 -28.20
CA LEU A 254 -8.17 -13.10 -28.90
C LEU A 254 -8.49 -14.61 -28.92
N GLU A 255 -9.33 -15.09 -28.01
CA GLU A 255 -9.81 -16.47 -27.95
C GLU A 255 -10.73 -16.84 -29.12
N ASN A 256 -11.34 -15.85 -29.78
CA ASN A 256 -12.22 -16.04 -30.94
C ASN A 256 -11.46 -15.98 -32.27
N VAL A 257 -10.14 -15.77 -32.24
CA VAL A 257 -9.31 -15.60 -33.43
C VAL A 257 -8.88 -16.96 -33.96
N GLU A 258 -9.19 -17.22 -35.24
CA GLU A 258 -8.64 -18.37 -35.97
C GLU A 258 -7.24 -18.01 -36.48
N TRP A 259 -6.21 -18.62 -35.89
CA TRP A 259 -4.81 -18.38 -36.26
C TRP A 259 -4.41 -19.16 -37.51
N GLN A 260 -3.92 -18.46 -38.54
CA GLN A 260 -3.37 -19.11 -39.73
C GLN A 260 -2.10 -19.90 -39.42
N GLU A 261 -1.89 -20.97 -40.17
CA GLU A 261 -0.69 -21.80 -40.06
C GLU A 261 0.55 -20.99 -40.46
N GLY A 262 1.56 -20.96 -39.58
CA GLY A 262 2.78 -20.16 -39.79
C GLY A 262 2.67 -18.67 -39.44
N ALA A 263 1.50 -18.16 -39.00
CA ALA A 263 1.39 -16.77 -38.56
C ALA A 263 2.28 -16.52 -37.33
N THR A 264 3.23 -15.58 -37.42
CA THR A 264 4.12 -15.19 -36.31
C THR A 264 3.79 -13.82 -35.72
N SER A 265 2.90 -13.07 -36.37
CA SER A 265 2.50 -11.74 -35.94
C SER A 265 1.04 -11.46 -36.24
N PHE A 266 0.51 -10.42 -35.61
CA PHE A 266 -0.77 -9.81 -35.95
C PHE A 266 -0.71 -8.31 -35.69
N THR A 267 -1.56 -7.57 -36.37
CA THR A 267 -1.69 -6.12 -36.24
C THR A 267 -3.06 -5.79 -35.68
N LEU A 268 -3.10 -4.94 -34.66
CA LEU A 268 -4.31 -4.29 -34.19
C LEU A 268 -4.43 -2.90 -34.79
N THR A 269 -5.58 -2.60 -35.36
CA THR A 269 -5.98 -1.25 -35.73
C THR A 269 -7.04 -0.78 -34.75
N VAL A 270 -6.74 0.32 -34.06
CA VAL A 270 -7.61 0.96 -33.07
C VAL A 270 -8.11 2.27 -33.65
N ASP A 271 -9.42 2.40 -33.80
CA ASP A 271 -10.07 3.62 -34.27
C ASP A 271 -10.91 4.20 -33.13
N SER A 272 -10.64 5.46 -32.77
CA SER A 272 -11.34 6.15 -31.68
C SER A 272 -11.73 7.57 -32.08
N ASP A 273 -12.90 8.01 -31.61
CA ASP A 273 -13.35 9.40 -31.72
C ASP A 273 -12.62 10.32 -30.71
N LEU A 274 -11.92 9.75 -29.73
CA LEU A 274 -11.06 10.50 -28.82
C LEU A 274 -9.72 10.79 -29.48
N THR A 275 -9.15 11.96 -29.20
CA THR A 275 -7.85 12.38 -29.73
C THR A 275 -6.79 12.42 -28.65
N LEU A 276 -5.59 11.97 -28.98
CA LEU A 276 -4.41 12.22 -28.16
C LEU A 276 -3.89 13.63 -28.43
N PRO A 277 -3.32 14.33 -27.43
CA PRO A 277 -2.67 15.62 -27.62
C PRO A 277 -1.61 15.56 -28.74
N PRO A 278 -1.40 16.63 -29.54
CA PRO A 278 -0.44 16.61 -30.66
C PRO A 278 1.00 16.26 -30.26
N ASN A 279 1.39 16.59 -29.03
CA ASN A 279 2.71 16.29 -28.47
C ASN A 279 2.82 14.89 -27.83
N HIS A 280 1.73 14.11 -27.81
CA HIS A 280 1.73 12.76 -27.29
C HIS A 280 2.28 11.81 -28.37
N SER A 281 3.58 11.52 -28.28
CA SER A 281 4.23 10.48 -29.09
C SER A 281 3.86 9.09 -28.59
N VAL A 282 3.69 8.15 -29.51
CA VAL A 282 3.49 6.73 -29.19
C VAL A 282 4.71 5.90 -29.58
N ASP A 283 5.08 4.95 -28.73
CA ASP A 283 6.19 4.03 -28.97
C ASP A 283 5.92 2.65 -28.38
N ALA A 284 6.49 1.59 -28.98
CA ALA A 284 6.32 0.22 -28.52
C ALA A 284 6.69 0.02 -27.04
N SER A 285 7.60 0.82 -26.48
CA SER A 285 7.98 0.76 -25.07
C SER A 285 6.86 1.13 -24.09
N GLN A 286 5.77 1.75 -24.58
CA GLN A 286 4.64 2.16 -23.76
C GLN A 286 3.64 1.02 -23.50
N LEU A 287 3.64 -0.05 -24.30
CA LEU A 287 2.73 -1.18 -24.17
C LEU A 287 3.53 -2.44 -23.84
N VAL A 288 3.58 -2.81 -22.56
CA VAL A 288 4.43 -3.92 -22.09
C VAL A 288 3.55 -5.06 -21.55
N LEU A 289 3.77 -6.29 -21.99
CA LEU A 289 2.88 -7.42 -21.69
C LEU A 289 3.27 -8.19 -20.42
N ASN A 290 4.51 -8.69 -20.40
CA ASN A 290 4.98 -9.66 -19.42
C ASN A 290 5.40 -8.99 -18.11
N THR A 291 4.54 -8.16 -17.53
CA THR A 291 4.87 -7.36 -16.36
C THR A 291 4.15 -7.81 -15.09
N VAL A 292 4.84 -7.69 -13.97
CA VAL A 292 4.32 -8.02 -12.65
C VAL A 292 4.72 -6.91 -11.67
N PRO A 293 3.76 -6.33 -10.93
CA PRO A 293 4.09 -5.44 -9.83
C PRO A 293 4.78 -6.21 -8.70
N VAL A 294 5.80 -5.60 -8.11
CA VAL A 294 6.59 -6.17 -7.02
C VAL A 294 6.67 -5.18 -5.87
N VAL A 295 6.66 -5.72 -4.66
CA VAL A 295 6.71 -4.96 -3.40
C VAL A 295 8.01 -5.26 -2.67
N ASN A 296 8.63 -4.24 -2.06
CA ASN A 296 9.86 -4.37 -1.28
C ASN A 296 9.57 -4.93 0.12
N LEU A 297 9.01 -6.13 0.14
CA LEU A 297 8.75 -6.96 1.31
C LEU A 297 9.27 -8.36 1.03
N PHE A 298 9.99 -8.95 1.99
CA PHE A 298 10.58 -10.28 1.84
C PHE A 298 10.82 -10.93 3.19
N ASP A 299 10.76 -12.27 3.22
CA ASP A 299 11.07 -13.03 4.42
C ASP A 299 12.56 -12.93 4.76
N ALA A 300 12.83 -12.63 6.03
CA ALA A 300 14.15 -12.58 6.64
C ALA A 300 14.09 -13.15 8.08
N ASP A 301 15.26 -13.43 8.65
CA ASP A 301 15.40 -13.78 10.06
C ASP A 301 16.07 -12.63 10.82
N ALA A 302 15.59 -12.34 12.03
CA ALA A 302 16.24 -11.41 12.92
C ALA A 302 17.34 -12.11 13.76
N GLU A 303 18.27 -11.32 14.29
CA GLU A 303 19.34 -11.82 15.17
C GLU A 303 18.75 -12.62 16.35
N PRO A 304 19.20 -13.87 16.59
CA PRO A 304 18.75 -14.65 17.72
C PRO A 304 19.04 -13.95 19.04
N LEU A 305 18.04 -13.88 19.91
CA LEU A 305 18.15 -13.18 21.19
C LEU A 305 18.12 -14.17 22.36
N ARG A 306 18.92 -13.90 23.38
CA ARG A 306 18.87 -14.64 24.63
C ARG A 306 17.75 -14.07 25.49
N PHE A 307 16.75 -14.89 25.78
CA PHE A 307 15.66 -14.56 26.68
C PHE A 307 15.99 -15.11 28.07
N ASP A 308 16.20 -14.21 29.03
CA ASP A 308 16.60 -14.53 30.41
C ASP A 308 15.68 -13.91 31.48
N HIS A 309 14.55 -13.33 31.05
CA HIS A 309 13.55 -12.68 31.91
C HIS A 309 14.06 -11.46 32.69
N THR A 310 15.27 -10.95 32.39
CA THR A 310 15.83 -9.78 33.09
C THR A 310 15.42 -8.46 32.46
N ARG A 311 15.03 -8.48 31.18
CA ARG A 311 14.59 -7.31 30.41
C ARG A 311 13.11 -7.43 30.08
N ALA A 312 12.42 -6.29 30.13
CA ALA A 312 11.01 -6.19 29.72
C ALA A 312 10.84 -6.44 28.22
N ASP A 313 11.81 -6.01 27.41
CA ASP A 313 11.74 -6.04 25.96
C ASP A 313 13.13 -6.15 25.30
N TYR A 314 13.14 -6.58 24.04
CA TYR A 314 14.36 -6.91 23.29
C TYR A 314 14.33 -6.23 21.91
N PRO A 315 15.29 -5.35 21.57
CA PRO A 315 15.34 -4.76 20.24
C PRO A 315 15.65 -5.83 19.18
N LEU A 316 14.87 -5.85 18.11
CA LEU A 316 15.08 -6.74 16.97
C LEU A 316 15.97 -6.07 15.92
N ARG A 317 16.81 -6.87 15.28
CA ARG A 317 17.69 -6.43 14.19
C ARG A 317 17.52 -7.37 13.00
N PRO A 318 17.02 -6.88 11.85
CA PRO A 318 16.90 -7.67 10.64
C PRO A 318 18.29 -7.80 9.98
N ASP A 319 18.85 -9.02 9.99
CA ASP A 319 20.15 -9.41 9.41
C ASP A 319 21.39 -8.57 9.84
N THR A 320 22.53 -9.24 10.05
CA THR A 320 23.81 -8.59 10.38
C THR A 320 24.63 -8.24 9.14
N THR A 321 24.29 -8.81 7.98
CA THR A 321 25.06 -8.64 6.73
C THR A 321 24.97 -7.22 6.18
N TYR A 322 23.82 -6.56 6.32
CA TYR A 322 23.55 -5.22 5.80
C TYR A 322 22.93 -4.32 6.87
N LEU A 323 23.70 -4.08 7.94
CA LEU A 323 23.25 -3.30 9.10
C LEU A 323 22.71 -1.93 8.70
N GLY A 324 21.46 -1.66 9.07
CA GLY A 324 20.83 -0.35 8.90
C GLY A 324 20.21 -0.08 7.52
N HIS A 325 20.15 -1.09 6.64
CA HIS A 325 19.49 -1.03 5.33
C HIS A 325 18.24 -1.90 5.24
N MET A 326 17.79 -2.41 6.38
CA MET A 326 16.56 -3.20 6.50
C MET A 326 15.73 -2.70 7.68
N ASP A 327 14.45 -2.52 7.43
CA ASP A 327 13.42 -2.20 8.41
C ASP A 327 12.52 -3.44 8.58
N ILE A 328 12.10 -3.73 9.82
CA ILE A 328 11.14 -4.79 10.08
C ILE A 328 9.74 -4.26 9.74
N PHE A 329 9.06 -4.93 8.82
CA PHE A 329 7.66 -4.64 8.48
C PHE A 329 6.69 -5.41 9.39
N SER A 330 7.00 -6.67 9.70
CA SER A 330 6.22 -7.48 10.66
C SER A 330 7.05 -8.56 11.33
N VAL A 331 6.64 -8.92 12.55
CA VAL A 331 7.14 -10.11 13.25
C VAL A 331 6.16 -11.26 13.01
N ASP A 332 6.59 -12.26 12.26
CA ASP A 332 5.70 -13.29 11.74
C ASP A 332 5.75 -14.57 12.59
N ARG A 333 6.94 -14.93 13.09
CA ARG A 333 7.14 -16.14 13.88
C ARG A 333 8.16 -15.93 14.99
N VAL A 334 7.85 -16.42 16.18
CA VAL A 334 8.76 -16.40 17.34
C VAL A 334 8.84 -17.80 17.94
N THR A 335 10.05 -18.36 17.98
CA THR A 335 10.32 -19.69 18.51
C THR A 335 11.46 -19.63 19.51
N GLY A 336 11.21 -20.02 20.75
CA GLY A 336 12.22 -20.21 21.79
C GLY A 336 12.78 -21.63 21.78
N ARG A 337 14.06 -21.76 22.08
CA ARG A 337 14.72 -23.04 22.31
C ARG A 337 15.41 -23.03 23.67
N ASN A 338 14.99 -23.93 24.54
CA ASN A 338 15.53 -24.05 25.89
C ASN A 338 17.03 -24.38 25.86
N LEU A 339 17.85 -23.62 26.60
CA LEU A 339 19.30 -23.78 26.63
C LEU A 339 19.77 -25.13 27.22
N HIS A 340 18.98 -25.72 28.12
CA HIS A 340 19.37 -26.94 28.84
C HIS A 340 18.76 -28.19 28.22
N THR A 341 17.47 -28.16 27.89
CA THR A 341 16.74 -29.34 27.40
C THR A 341 16.68 -29.40 25.87
N GLY A 342 16.95 -28.28 25.19
CA GLY A 342 16.77 -28.15 23.75
C GLY A 342 15.31 -28.16 23.27
N ALA A 343 14.35 -28.20 24.19
CA ALA A 343 12.93 -28.20 23.87
C ALA A 343 12.53 -26.90 23.14
N GLU A 344 11.77 -27.03 22.05
CA GLU A 344 11.24 -25.90 21.30
C GLU A 344 9.92 -25.42 21.93
N ARG A 345 9.77 -24.11 22.01
CA ARG A 345 8.54 -23.44 22.40
C ARG A 345 8.14 -22.44 21.33
N ARG A 346 6.89 -22.51 20.88
CA ARG A 346 6.30 -21.52 19.98
C ARG A 346 5.58 -20.46 20.80
N TYR A 347 5.86 -19.20 20.49
CA TYR A 347 5.14 -18.07 21.08
C TYR A 347 4.01 -17.66 20.13
N ALA A 348 2.81 -17.54 20.66
CA ALA A 348 1.66 -17.05 19.90
C ALA A 348 1.61 -15.52 19.94
N HIS A 349 1.21 -14.87 18.84
CA HIS A 349 1.03 -13.42 18.86
C HIS A 349 -0.04 -13.01 19.90
N LEU A 350 0.19 -11.92 20.65
CA LEU A 350 -0.69 -11.43 21.73
C LEU A 350 -2.14 -11.22 21.23
N HIS A 351 -2.25 -10.75 19.99
CA HIS A 351 -3.52 -10.47 19.34
C HIS A 351 -4.07 -11.62 18.47
N ALA A 352 -3.61 -12.87 18.64
CA ALA A 352 -4.12 -14.00 17.87
C ALA A 352 -5.54 -14.42 18.29
N ARG A 353 -6.39 -14.80 17.32
CA ARG A 353 -7.80 -15.25 17.51
C ARG A 353 -7.91 -16.66 18.10
N HIS A 354 -7.27 -16.95 19.23
CA HIS A 354 -7.41 -18.22 19.94
C HIS A 354 -7.79 -17.98 21.40
N TYR A 355 -8.67 -18.83 21.94
CA TYR A 355 -8.97 -18.86 23.37
C TYR A 355 -7.69 -19.20 24.12
N ARG A 356 -7.28 -18.30 25.02
CA ARG A 356 -6.02 -18.43 25.76
C ARG A 356 -6.25 -19.17 27.06
N ASN A 357 -5.32 -20.07 27.37
CA ASN A 357 -5.13 -20.56 28.72
C ASN A 357 -4.05 -19.69 29.41
N GLY A 358 -4.11 -19.54 30.73
CA GLY A 358 -3.13 -18.75 31.49
C GLY A 358 -1.68 -19.23 31.39
N ASN A 359 -1.42 -20.39 30.76
CA ASN A 359 -0.10 -20.97 30.53
C ASN A 359 0.42 -20.77 29.09
N ASP A 360 -0.29 -20.02 28.24
CA ASP A 360 0.16 -19.80 26.87
C ASP A 360 1.32 -18.81 26.82
N SER A 361 2.34 -19.14 26.03
CA SER A 361 3.47 -18.24 25.81
C SER A 361 3.17 -17.33 24.63
N VAL A 362 3.31 -16.03 24.83
CA VAL A 362 2.85 -15.00 23.90
C VAL A 362 3.91 -13.95 23.62
N PHE A 363 3.82 -13.33 22.45
CA PHE A 363 4.67 -12.21 22.07
C PHE A 363 3.86 -11.06 21.47
N TYR A 364 4.38 -9.85 21.58
CA TYR A 364 3.95 -8.72 20.75
C TYR A 364 5.14 -7.84 20.44
N SER A 365 5.00 -6.99 19.42
CA SER A 365 6.03 -6.04 19.02
C SER A 365 5.58 -4.62 19.31
N ILE A 366 6.53 -3.79 19.74
CA ILE A 366 6.39 -2.35 19.91
C ILE A 366 7.26 -1.67 18.86
N GLU A 367 6.72 -0.66 18.19
CA GLU A 367 7.51 0.23 17.35
C GLU A 367 7.97 1.42 18.17
N ASP A 368 9.28 1.62 18.20
CA ASP A 368 9.94 2.73 18.88
C ASP A 368 10.81 3.49 17.87
N GLN A 369 11.36 4.63 18.27
CA GLN A 369 12.32 5.38 17.47
C GLN A 369 13.61 5.60 18.24
N THR A 370 14.74 5.37 17.56
CA THR A 370 16.03 5.83 18.08
C THR A 370 16.03 7.36 18.25
N PRO A 371 16.93 7.92 19.08
CA PRO A 371 17.14 9.36 19.14
C PRO A 371 17.47 10.02 17.78
N ALA A 372 17.96 9.24 16.82
CA ALA A 372 18.23 9.67 15.45
C ALA A 372 16.99 9.55 14.52
N GLY A 373 15.82 9.19 15.05
CA GLY A 373 14.56 9.06 14.30
C GLY A 373 14.43 7.77 13.49
N LYS A 374 15.37 6.84 13.57
CA LYS A 374 15.24 5.53 12.91
C LYS A 374 14.23 4.64 13.66
N PRO A 375 13.30 3.98 12.95
CA PRO A 375 12.37 3.02 13.56
C PRO A 375 13.14 1.84 14.16
N VAL A 376 12.70 1.37 15.32
CA VAL A 376 13.21 0.16 15.97
C VAL A 376 12.03 -0.67 16.43
N THR A 377 11.98 -1.92 15.99
CA THR A 377 11.00 -2.88 16.49
C THR A 377 11.55 -3.57 17.71
N ARG A 378 10.81 -3.54 18.82
CA ARG A 378 11.16 -4.20 20.08
C ARG A 378 10.17 -5.35 20.32
N LEU A 379 10.70 -6.51 20.71
CA LEU A 379 9.93 -7.70 21.00
C LEU A 379 9.68 -7.80 22.51
N VAL A 380 8.43 -7.96 22.88
CA VAL A 380 8.02 -8.30 24.25
C VAL A 380 7.57 -9.75 24.27
N LEU A 381 8.11 -10.50 25.23
CA LEU A 381 7.85 -11.92 25.40
C LEU A 381 7.25 -12.18 26.78
N HIS A 382 6.18 -12.96 26.80
CA HIS A 382 5.62 -13.51 28.02
C HIS A 382 5.63 -15.03 27.91
N GLN A 383 6.35 -15.69 28.80
CA GLN A 383 6.41 -17.14 28.86
C GLN A 383 5.39 -17.65 29.88
N GLY A 384 4.57 -18.59 29.46
CA GLY A 384 3.69 -19.32 30.37
C GLY A 384 4.44 -20.41 31.14
N GLY A 385 4.07 -20.61 32.41
CA GLY A 385 4.71 -21.56 33.31
C GLY A 385 5.97 -21.00 33.98
N GLN A 386 6.90 -21.89 34.38
CA GLN A 386 8.13 -21.47 35.06
C GLN A 386 9.10 -20.80 34.07
N PRO A 387 9.72 -19.66 34.45
CA PRO A 387 10.66 -18.96 33.59
C PRO A 387 11.90 -19.83 33.35
N VAL A 388 12.25 -20.02 32.08
CA VAL A 388 13.49 -20.72 31.69
C VAL A 388 14.26 -19.85 30.70
N SER A 389 15.59 -19.96 30.72
CA SER A 389 16.42 -19.24 29.76
C SER A 389 16.44 -19.96 28.41
N GLU A 390 16.15 -19.21 27.34
CA GLU A 390 15.99 -19.72 25.99
C GLU A 390 16.74 -18.85 24.98
N ILE A 391 17.12 -19.44 23.84
CA ILE A 391 17.50 -18.69 22.65
C ILE A 391 16.25 -18.56 21.79
N VAL A 392 15.86 -17.34 21.48
CA VAL A 392 14.67 -17.04 20.68
C VAL A 392 15.10 -16.68 19.27
N SER A 393 14.59 -17.44 18.31
CA SER A 393 14.68 -17.17 16.88
C SER A 393 13.41 -16.49 16.41
N VAL A 394 13.56 -15.46 15.59
CA VAL A 394 12.46 -14.60 15.16
C VAL A 394 12.49 -14.48 13.64
N GLY A 395 11.42 -14.93 12.99
CA GLY A 395 11.17 -14.73 11.57
C GLY A 395 10.38 -13.45 11.36
N VAL A 396 10.83 -12.63 10.40
CA VAL A 396 10.28 -11.30 10.12
C VAL A 396 10.06 -11.11 8.63
N THR A 397 9.08 -10.29 8.28
CA THR A 397 9.00 -9.67 6.96
C THR A 397 9.78 -8.38 7.04
N ALA A 398 10.78 -8.23 6.17
CA ALA A 398 11.65 -7.07 6.12
C ALA A 398 11.42 -6.24 4.85
N SER A 399 11.82 -4.97 4.91
CA SER A 399 11.85 -4.03 3.79
C SER A 399 13.20 -3.32 3.75
N ASN A 400 13.66 -2.86 2.58
CA ASN A 400 14.86 -2.04 2.46
C ASN A 400 14.59 -0.54 2.66
N GLY A 401 13.36 -0.17 3.03
CA GLY A 401 12.98 1.20 3.35
C GLY A 401 13.33 2.18 2.24
N TYR A 402 13.96 3.31 2.61
CA TYR A 402 14.34 4.35 1.66
C TYR A 402 15.50 3.96 0.72
N TYR A 403 16.29 2.95 1.08
CA TYR A 403 17.49 2.57 0.34
C TYR A 403 17.15 2.11 -1.09
N ALA A 404 16.06 1.36 -1.24
CA ALA A 404 15.56 0.91 -2.54
C ALA A 404 15.28 2.09 -3.49
N ARG A 405 14.55 3.11 -3.03
CA ARG A 405 14.24 4.32 -3.83
C ARG A 405 15.50 5.12 -4.20
N GLN A 406 16.46 5.20 -3.29
CA GLN A 406 17.63 6.05 -3.44
C GLN A 406 18.64 5.52 -4.47
N HIS A 407 18.80 4.20 -4.55
CA HIS A 407 19.93 3.59 -5.26
C HIS A 407 19.54 2.66 -6.41
N ILE A 408 18.28 2.21 -6.51
CA ILE A 408 17.83 1.33 -7.60
C ILE A 408 17.38 2.16 -8.79
N GLY A 409 18.14 2.06 -9.88
CA GLY A 409 17.79 2.63 -11.19
C GLY A 409 16.84 1.73 -11.99
N LEU A 410 16.52 2.16 -13.21
CA LEU A 410 15.79 1.32 -14.17
C LEU A 410 16.64 0.11 -14.58
N GLY A 411 16.03 -1.06 -14.67
CA GLY A 411 16.67 -2.32 -15.06
C GLY A 411 17.67 -2.90 -14.06
N ALA A 412 17.74 -2.41 -12.83
CA ALA A 412 18.66 -2.88 -11.79
C ALA A 412 18.15 -4.14 -11.03
N VAL A 413 16.84 -4.41 -11.03
CA VAL A 413 16.27 -5.65 -10.49
C VAL A 413 16.43 -6.76 -11.53
N GLN A 414 17.44 -7.62 -11.39
CA GLN A 414 17.89 -8.51 -12.48
C GLN A 414 17.81 -9.99 -12.16
N GLU A 415 17.60 -10.36 -10.91
CA GLU A 415 17.58 -11.76 -10.50
C GLU A 415 16.19 -12.20 -10.07
N VAL A 416 15.80 -13.42 -10.46
CA VAL A 416 14.63 -14.12 -9.94
C VAL A 416 15.10 -15.42 -9.28
N ARG A 417 14.67 -15.68 -8.04
CA ARG A 417 15.08 -16.88 -7.30
C ARG A 417 13.95 -17.91 -7.25
N ALA A 418 13.91 -18.80 -8.23
CA ALA A 418 13.11 -20.02 -8.19
C ALA A 418 13.60 -21.03 -9.24
N GLU A 419 13.64 -22.33 -8.90
CA GLU A 419 14.00 -23.40 -9.84
C GLU A 419 13.06 -23.45 -11.05
N SER A 420 11.77 -23.22 -10.84
CA SER A 420 10.74 -23.17 -11.89
C SER A 420 10.84 -21.97 -12.83
N LEU A 421 11.67 -20.97 -12.49
CA LEU A 421 11.87 -19.74 -13.25
C LEU A 421 13.30 -19.66 -13.82
N ALA A 422 14.01 -20.79 -13.89
CA ALA A 422 15.36 -20.85 -14.43
C ALA A 422 15.41 -20.34 -15.87
N GLY A 423 16.37 -19.45 -16.16
CA GLY A 423 16.56 -18.85 -17.49
C GLY A 423 15.66 -17.65 -17.80
N LEU A 424 14.67 -17.35 -16.95
CA LEU A 424 13.83 -16.16 -17.09
C LEU A 424 14.64 -14.90 -16.73
N LYS A 425 14.65 -13.91 -17.62
CA LYS A 425 15.25 -12.60 -17.33
C LYS A 425 14.21 -11.70 -16.70
N VAL A 426 14.62 -10.88 -15.75
CA VAL A 426 13.76 -9.88 -15.12
C VAL A 426 14.46 -8.52 -15.15
N ARG A 427 13.69 -7.44 -15.31
CA ARG A 427 14.16 -6.07 -15.17
C ARG A 427 13.05 -5.18 -14.63
N ASN A 428 13.34 -4.23 -13.76
CA ASN A 428 12.34 -3.21 -13.39
C ASN A 428 12.20 -2.16 -14.49
N ILE A 429 10.96 -1.91 -14.91
CA ILE A 429 10.61 -0.90 -15.92
C ILE A 429 10.19 0.42 -15.29
N THR A 430 9.78 0.41 -14.01
CA THR A 430 9.60 1.62 -13.21
C THR A 430 10.63 1.68 -12.08
N ARG A 431 10.92 2.89 -11.60
CA ARG A 431 11.80 3.06 -10.44
C ARG A 431 11.03 2.72 -9.17
N PRO A 432 11.63 2.03 -8.18
CA PRO A 432 10.97 1.78 -6.89
C PRO A 432 10.38 3.06 -6.31
N SER A 433 9.16 3.00 -5.82
CA SER A 433 8.42 4.13 -5.24
C SER A 433 9.04 4.55 -3.90
N LYS A 434 8.72 5.77 -3.44
CA LYS A 434 9.14 6.21 -2.11
C LYS A 434 8.30 5.45 -1.06
N PRO A 435 8.88 4.86 -0.02
CA PRO A 435 8.08 4.33 1.08
C PRO A 435 7.34 5.48 1.78
N CYS A 436 6.06 5.26 2.05
CA CYS A 436 5.15 6.27 2.61
C CYS A 436 4.75 5.90 4.05
N ARG A 437 4.56 6.89 4.91
CA ARG A 437 4.10 6.70 6.29
C ARG A 437 2.95 7.66 6.55
N ALA A 438 2.03 7.25 7.42
CA ALA A 438 1.02 8.15 7.94
C ALA A 438 1.67 9.41 8.55
N ALA A 439 1.05 10.57 8.35
CA ALA A 439 1.55 11.82 8.91
C ALA A 439 1.57 11.73 10.45
N THR A 440 2.69 12.12 11.05
CA THR A 440 2.98 12.03 12.49
C THR A 440 2.29 13.13 13.31
N ASN A 441 1.10 13.57 12.91
CA ASN A 441 0.30 14.51 13.71
C ASN A 441 -0.27 13.77 14.92
N ASP A 442 -0.33 14.39 16.10
CA ASP A 442 -0.78 13.73 17.35
C ASP A 442 -2.02 12.82 17.19
N GLY A 443 -1.84 11.52 17.45
CA GLY A 443 -2.89 10.50 17.52
C GLY A 443 -3.51 10.06 16.19
N PRO A 444 -2.74 9.70 15.14
CA PRO A 444 -3.30 9.19 13.90
C PRO A 444 -4.00 7.84 14.10
N GLU A 445 -3.55 7.04 15.06
CA GLU A 445 -4.09 5.70 15.32
C GLU A 445 -5.53 5.78 15.82
N TRP A 446 -5.87 6.76 16.66
CA TRP A 446 -7.25 6.96 17.12
C TRP A 446 -8.19 7.37 15.99
N ARG A 447 -7.71 8.15 15.02
CA ARG A 447 -8.52 8.50 13.83
C ARG A 447 -8.79 7.26 12.98
N TRP A 448 -7.82 6.36 12.85
CA TRP A 448 -8.02 5.07 12.19
C TRP A 448 -8.99 4.18 12.95
N ILE A 449 -8.85 4.04 14.27
CA ILE A 449 -9.77 3.25 15.10
C ILE A 449 -11.19 3.79 14.98
N ALA A 450 -11.38 5.11 15.06
CA ALA A 450 -12.68 5.75 14.89
C ALA A 450 -13.26 5.49 13.48
N THR A 451 -12.42 5.52 12.46
CA THR A 451 -12.82 5.22 11.07
C THR A 451 -13.27 3.77 10.91
N LEU A 452 -12.52 2.80 11.45
CA LEU A 452 -12.85 1.38 11.38
C LEU A 452 -14.11 1.02 12.18
N ALA A 453 -14.41 1.80 13.23
CA ALA A 453 -15.65 1.67 13.98
C ALA A 453 -16.84 2.40 13.31
N SER A 454 -16.58 3.19 12.27
CA SER A 454 -17.61 3.96 11.57
C SER A 454 -18.28 3.13 10.48
N SER A 455 -19.53 3.48 10.17
CA SER A 455 -20.26 2.93 9.03
C SER A 455 -20.50 4.00 7.97
N ILE A 456 -20.86 3.60 6.76
CA ILE A 456 -21.35 4.53 5.73
C ILE A 456 -22.52 5.38 6.23
N GLY A 457 -23.30 4.87 7.18
CA GLY A 457 -24.40 5.58 7.85
C GLY A 457 -23.96 6.84 8.60
N ASN A 458 -22.69 6.97 8.97
CA ASN A 458 -22.17 8.13 9.71
C ASN A 458 -21.64 9.25 8.79
N LEU A 459 -21.48 8.99 7.49
CA LEU A 459 -20.97 9.95 6.51
C LEU A 459 -22.13 10.78 5.95
N GLU A 460 -22.36 12.00 6.43
CA GLU A 460 -23.45 12.88 5.99
C GLU A 460 -22.98 13.95 5.01
N HIS A 461 -21.73 14.41 5.15
CA HIS A 461 -21.22 15.55 4.41
C HIS A 461 -19.94 15.22 3.66
N GLN A 462 -19.73 15.90 2.52
CA GLN A 462 -18.52 15.77 1.70
C GLN A 462 -17.22 15.93 2.50
N HIS A 463 -17.20 16.84 3.47
CA HIS A 463 -16.01 17.14 4.24
C HIS A 463 -15.56 15.94 5.09
N GLN A 464 -16.49 15.10 5.55
CA GLN A 464 -16.15 13.88 6.29
C GLN A 464 -15.50 12.85 5.36
N LEU A 465 -16.00 12.71 4.13
CA LEU A 465 -15.37 11.85 3.13
C LEU A 465 -14.00 12.39 2.70
N GLN A 466 -13.84 13.70 2.53
CA GLN A 466 -12.54 14.32 2.25
C GLN A 466 -11.53 14.08 3.39
N GLN A 467 -11.96 14.23 4.64
CA GLN A 467 -11.13 13.95 5.81
C GLN A 467 -10.72 12.48 5.86
N LEU A 468 -11.66 11.56 5.61
CA LEU A 468 -11.39 10.13 5.52
C LEU A 468 -10.35 9.81 4.44
N LEU A 469 -10.53 10.32 3.22
CA LEU A 469 -9.57 10.14 2.13
C LEU A 469 -8.21 10.77 2.47
N GLY A 470 -8.20 11.90 3.17
CA GLY A 470 -6.99 12.54 3.66
C GLY A 470 -6.19 11.70 4.66
N LEU A 471 -6.84 10.78 5.40
CA LEU A 471 -6.13 9.83 6.26
C LEU A 471 -5.33 8.80 5.44
N TYR A 472 -5.80 8.44 4.24
CA TYR A 472 -5.14 7.48 3.34
C TYR A 472 -4.04 8.10 2.46
N ASP A 473 -4.01 9.43 2.31
CA ASP A 473 -3.01 10.10 1.47
C ASP A 473 -1.66 10.25 2.20
N TRP A 474 -0.85 9.19 2.19
CA TRP A 474 0.49 9.18 2.78
C TRP A 474 1.59 9.63 1.81
N SER A 475 1.25 9.89 0.54
CA SER A 475 2.24 10.26 -0.48
C SER A 475 2.78 11.68 -0.28
N GLY A 476 1.95 12.57 0.29
CA GLY A 476 2.24 14.00 0.40
C GLY A 476 2.22 14.74 -0.94
N GLU A 477 1.70 14.12 -2.01
CA GLU A 477 1.62 14.73 -3.34
C GLU A 477 0.50 15.77 -3.41
N ALA A 478 0.81 17.00 -3.84
CA ALA A 478 -0.19 18.05 -4.05
C ALA A 478 -1.27 17.66 -5.08
N ALA A 479 -0.96 16.74 -6.00
CA ALA A 479 -1.93 16.22 -6.95
C ALA A 479 -3.02 15.36 -6.27
N ASN A 480 -2.67 14.55 -5.27
CA ASN A 480 -3.66 13.78 -4.51
C ASN A 480 -4.58 14.69 -3.70
N ARG A 481 -4.01 15.70 -3.04
CA ARG A 481 -4.77 16.69 -2.30
C ARG A 481 -5.80 17.41 -3.17
N ARG A 482 -5.38 17.88 -4.36
CA ARG A 482 -6.29 18.51 -5.34
C ARG A 482 -7.44 17.59 -5.75
N ARG A 483 -7.20 16.29 -5.93
CA ARG A 483 -8.26 15.31 -6.24
C ARG A 483 -9.24 15.11 -5.10
N ILE A 484 -8.76 15.06 -3.85
CA ILE A 484 -9.64 15.00 -2.68
C ILE A 484 -10.49 16.27 -2.57
N GLU A 485 -9.87 17.43 -2.71
CA GLU A 485 -10.54 18.75 -2.67
C GLU A 485 -11.53 18.93 -3.84
N SER A 486 -11.31 18.24 -4.96
CA SER A 486 -12.20 18.28 -6.13
C SER A 486 -13.59 17.69 -5.87
N LEU A 487 -13.79 16.94 -4.78
CA LEU A 487 -15.10 16.43 -4.38
C LEU A 487 -15.98 17.59 -3.89
N VAL A 488 -16.91 18.03 -4.75
CA VAL A 488 -17.79 19.21 -4.53
C VAL A 488 -19.17 18.83 -4.00
N SER A 489 -19.58 17.56 -4.16
CA SER A 489 -20.82 17.08 -3.57
C SER A 489 -20.70 15.60 -3.20
N PHE A 490 -21.30 15.27 -2.07
CA PHE A 490 -21.51 13.91 -1.60
C PHE A 490 -22.94 13.84 -1.07
N SER A 491 -23.73 12.90 -1.59
CA SER A 491 -25.03 12.56 -1.03
C SER A 491 -25.22 11.05 -1.00
N LYS A 492 -26.02 10.58 -0.05
CA LYS A 492 -26.39 9.17 0.07
C LYS A 492 -27.87 9.05 0.39
N THR A 493 -28.51 8.03 -0.16
CA THR A 493 -29.90 7.69 0.17
C THR A 493 -30.02 6.20 0.41
N LEU A 494 -30.71 5.82 1.48
CA LEU A 494 -31.00 4.41 1.77
C LEU A 494 -32.26 3.99 1.02
N GLN A 495 -32.10 3.10 0.07
CA GLN A 495 -33.16 2.54 -0.75
C GLN A 495 -33.51 1.12 -0.26
N HIS A 496 -34.79 0.79 -0.33
CA HIS A 496 -35.30 -0.53 0.02
C HIS A 496 -35.78 -1.22 -1.26
N GLY A 497 -35.25 -2.41 -1.55
CA GLY A 497 -35.62 -3.21 -2.71
C GLY A 497 -35.94 -4.65 -2.32
N ILE A 498 -36.72 -5.34 -3.14
CA ILE A 498 -36.91 -6.79 -3.01
C ILE A 498 -36.02 -7.46 -4.05
N GLN A 499 -35.08 -8.30 -3.61
CA GLN A 499 -34.29 -9.13 -4.50
C GLN A 499 -34.46 -10.60 -4.14
N ARG A 500 -34.81 -11.43 -5.13
CA ARG A 500 -35.04 -12.88 -4.96
C ARG A 500 -35.98 -13.24 -3.79
N GLY A 501 -36.95 -12.36 -3.48
CA GLY A 501 -37.90 -12.55 -2.39
C GLY A 501 -37.43 -12.09 -1.00
N ALA A 502 -36.19 -11.59 -0.87
CA ALA A 502 -35.68 -10.97 0.36
C ALA A 502 -35.69 -9.44 0.27
N LEU A 503 -35.94 -8.77 1.40
CA LEU A 503 -35.76 -7.32 1.51
C LEU A 503 -34.26 -7.01 1.58
N CYS A 504 -33.76 -6.28 0.58
CA CYS A 504 -32.39 -5.80 0.52
C CYS A 504 -32.37 -4.29 0.74
N ARG A 505 -31.42 -3.84 1.56
CA ARG A 505 -31.14 -2.42 1.78
C ARG A 505 -29.96 -2.02 0.90
N GLN A 506 -30.07 -0.91 0.21
CA GLN A 506 -29.02 -0.43 -0.69
C GLN A 506 -28.78 1.06 -0.50
N TRP A 507 -27.53 1.44 -0.26
CA TRP A 507 -27.09 2.83 -0.30
C TRP A 507 -26.87 3.25 -1.76
N ALA A 508 -27.65 4.24 -2.21
CA ALA A 508 -27.40 4.96 -3.45
C ALA A 508 -26.59 6.22 -3.13
N VAL A 509 -25.30 6.18 -3.48
CA VAL A 509 -24.34 7.26 -3.25
C VAL A 509 -24.14 8.04 -4.54
N GLU A 510 -24.20 9.36 -4.46
CA GLU A 510 -23.86 10.27 -5.55
C GLU A 510 -22.66 11.13 -5.16
N LEU A 511 -21.66 11.12 -6.03
CA LEU A 511 -20.42 11.87 -5.91
C LEU A 511 -20.33 12.86 -7.07
N THR A 512 -19.98 14.10 -6.79
CA THR A 512 -19.70 15.10 -7.83
C THR A 512 -18.29 15.62 -7.68
N VAL A 513 -17.50 15.53 -8.74
CA VAL A 513 -16.09 15.96 -8.74
C VAL A 513 -15.80 16.94 -9.89
N GLN A 514 -14.83 17.82 -9.70
CA GLN A 514 -14.32 18.70 -10.76
C GLN A 514 -13.33 17.96 -11.66
N GLU A 515 -13.60 17.89 -12.97
CA GLU A 515 -12.74 17.17 -13.92
C GLU A 515 -11.34 17.79 -14.01
N GLU A 516 -11.21 19.11 -13.84
CA GLU A 516 -9.94 19.85 -13.92
C GLU A 516 -8.87 19.38 -12.92
N ALA A 517 -9.27 18.70 -11.84
CA ALA A 517 -8.37 18.16 -10.84
C ALA A 517 -7.71 16.83 -11.26
N PHE A 518 -8.15 16.23 -12.37
CA PHE A 518 -7.70 14.94 -12.87
C PHE A 518 -6.96 15.06 -14.19
N ASP A 519 -6.05 14.11 -14.47
CA ASP A 519 -5.27 14.13 -15.72
C ASP A 519 -6.13 13.75 -16.94
N SER A 520 -7.15 12.92 -16.72
CA SER A 520 -8.12 12.48 -17.72
C SER A 520 -9.38 11.91 -17.03
N LYS A 521 -10.44 11.62 -17.81
CA LYS A 521 -11.68 11.03 -17.28
C LYS A 521 -11.43 9.66 -16.64
N ALA A 522 -10.48 8.90 -17.18
CA ALA A 522 -10.01 7.65 -16.60
C ALA A 522 -9.46 7.78 -15.18
N ASP A 523 -8.69 8.84 -14.91
CA ASP A 523 -8.14 9.11 -13.57
C ASP A 523 -9.28 9.41 -12.57
N ALA A 524 -10.32 10.12 -13.02
CA ALA A 524 -11.51 10.39 -12.22
C ALA A 524 -12.36 9.13 -11.99
N GLU A 525 -12.53 8.27 -13.00
CA GLU A 525 -13.21 6.98 -12.86
C GLU A 525 -12.48 6.06 -11.87
N LEU A 526 -11.15 5.98 -11.95
CA LEU A 526 -10.33 5.22 -11.00
C LEU A 526 -10.50 5.74 -9.56
N PHE A 527 -10.55 7.07 -9.39
CA PHE A 527 -10.83 7.71 -8.10
C PHE A 527 -12.22 7.33 -7.56
N GLY A 528 -13.25 7.44 -8.40
CA GLY A 528 -14.62 7.08 -8.03
C GLY A 528 -14.77 5.60 -7.70
N TYR A 529 -14.09 4.71 -8.44
CA TYR A 529 -14.07 3.28 -8.15
C TYR A 529 -13.42 2.97 -6.80
N MET A 530 -12.28 3.61 -6.49
CA MET A 530 -11.60 3.46 -5.21
C MET A 530 -12.53 3.88 -4.05
N ILE A 531 -13.23 5.02 -4.20
CA ILE A 531 -14.23 5.47 -3.21
C ILE A 531 -15.37 4.45 -3.11
N HIS A 532 -15.89 3.94 -4.23
CA HIS A 532 -16.95 2.95 -4.24
C HIS A 532 -16.56 1.69 -3.44
N GLN A 533 -15.34 1.17 -3.63
CA GLN A 533 -14.84 0.02 -2.86
C GLN A 533 -14.69 0.31 -1.37
N LEU A 534 -14.17 1.49 -1.02
CA LEU A 534 -14.07 1.92 0.37
C LEU A 534 -15.45 2.01 1.03
N LEU A 535 -16.42 2.64 0.36
CA LEU A 535 -17.79 2.78 0.88
C LEU A 535 -18.51 1.43 0.99
N ALA A 536 -18.29 0.53 0.03
CA ALA A 536 -18.82 -0.83 0.08
C ALA A 536 -18.27 -1.61 1.29
N ALA A 537 -17.02 -1.38 1.69
CA ALA A 537 -16.44 -2.01 2.87
C ALA A 537 -16.88 -1.42 4.20
N LEU A 538 -17.28 -0.15 4.20
CA LEU A 538 -17.90 0.54 5.35
C LEU A 538 -19.40 0.24 5.49
N ALA A 539 -20.00 -0.47 4.53
CA ALA A 539 -21.41 -0.85 4.59
C ALA A 539 -21.61 -2.01 5.59
N PRO A 540 -22.64 -1.94 6.45
CA PRO A 540 -23.01 -3.05 7.32
C PRO A 540 -23.35 -4.32 6.54
N VAL A 541 -23.18 -5.48 7.19
CA VAL A 541 -23.56 -6.77 6.61
C VAL A 541 -25.05 -6.77 6.24
N GLY A 542 -25.35 -7.11 4.98
CA GLY A 542 -26.72 -7.13 4.46
C GLY A 542 -27.16 -5.83 3.79
N GLU A 543 -26.29 -4.83 3.70
CA GLU A 543 -26.52 -3.60 2.95
C GLU A 543 -25.57 -3.52 1.74
N ASP A 544 -26.13 -3.19 0.58
CA ASP A 544 -25.39 -3.02 -0.67
C ASP A 544 -25.04 -1.56 -0.92
N VAL A 545 -23.98 -1.29 -1.69
CA VAL A 545 -23.62 0.06 -2.11
C VAL A 545 -23.62 0.16 -3.64
N SER A 546 -24.27 1.20 -4.14
CA SER A 546 -24.15 1.66 -5.52
C SER A 546 -23.65 3.09 -5.53
N THR A 547 -22.74 3.41 -6.45
CA THR A 547 -22.09 4.71 -6.50
C THR A 547 -22.23 5.29 -7.90
N ARG A 548 -22.70 6.54 -7.99
CA ARG A 548 -22.76 7.35 -9.20
C ARG A 548 -21.77 8.49 -9.07
N LEU A 549 -20.79 8.55 -9.97
CA LEU A 549 -19.86 9.67 -10.12
C LEU A 549 -20.33 10.59 -11.24
N VAL A 550 -20.40 11.87 -10.95
CA VAL A 550 -20.74 12.94 -11.90
C VAL A 550 -19.52 13.86 -12.06
N LEU A 551 -19.06 14.04 -13.29
CA LEU A 551 -17.93 14.93 -13.62
C LEU A 551 -18.45 16.32 -14.03
N LEU A 552 -17.93 17.38 -13.42
CA LEU A 552 -18.20 18.76 -13.84
C LEU A 552 -17.07 19.29 -14.74
N PRO A 553 -17.38 20.06 -15.81
CA PRO A 553 -18.70 20.60 -16.18
C PRO A 553 -19.49 19.75 -17.18
N ASP A 554 -18.93 18.66 -17.73
CA ASP A 554 -19.55 17.88 -18.82
C ASP A 554 -20.80 17.09 -18.38
N TYR A 555 -21.02 16.93 -17.07
CA TYR A 555 -22.08 16.12 -16.45
C TYR A 555 -22.08 14.65 -16.90
N GLU A 556 -20.93 14.14 -17.34
CA GLU A 556 -20.79 12.73 -17.63
C GLU A 556 -20.88 11.88 -16.36
N GLU A 557 -21.48 10.70 -16.51
CA GLU A 557 -21.82 9.83 -15.41
C GLU A 557 -21.16 8.46 -15.53
N THR A 558 -20.50 8.05 -14.45
CA THR A 558 -20.06 6.66 -14.28
C THR A 558 -20.79 6.04 -13.11
N ARG A 559 -21.25 4.79 -13.27
CA ARG A 559 -22.02 4.08 -12.24
C ARG A 559 -21.38 2.75 -11.91
N TRP A 560 -21.23 2.48 -10.62
CA TRP A 560 -20.83 1.18 -10.09
C TRP A 560 -22.00 0.57 -9.31
N LEU A 561 -22.32 -0.67 -9.68
CA LEU A 561 -23.39 -1.45 -9.06
C LEU A 561 -22.81 -2.33 -7.94
N PRO A 562 -23.66 -2.83 -7.02
CA PRO A 562 -23.21 -3.71 -5.94
C PRO A 562 -22.52 -4.97 -6.49
N ARG A 563 -21.47 -5.44 -5.81
CA ARG A 563 -20.87 -6.75 -6.08
C ARG A 563 -21.91 -7.82 -5.72
N ARG A 564 -22.36 -8.58 -6.72
CA ARG A 564 -23.35 -9.65 -6.58
C ARG A 564 -22.73 -10.98 -6.16
#